data_AF-A0A2U1KMN0-F1
#
_entry.id   AF-A0A2U1KMN0-F1
#
_cell.length_a   1.000
_cell.length_b   1.000
_cell.length_c   1.000
_cell.angle_alpha   90.00
_cell.angle_beta   90.00
_cell.angle_gamma   90.00
#
_symmetry.space_group_name_H-M   'P 1'
#
loop_
_entity.id
_entity.type
_entity.pdbx_description
1 polymer ?
#
loop_
_entity_poly.entity_id
_entity_poly.type
_entity_poly.pdbx_seq_one_letter_code
_entity_poly.pdbx_strand_id
1 'polypeptide(L)'
;MTLSFSVDATESALSHSKKTHNSVMEMERNHVNALDSLVRSASDSNEHHDAEIKSLRDTAEHDALKASEDILKHIDCTSEQDKEVVSAILETTKSQAKNLESLHEDHARQSASIQQKAHDTFYQKYMDYEPSGDTPIRMDTDVPSKVTIESLRAMPMENLLEEFRENHSFESLSGKKSKSSPAPRPPLAQIDNAVVQRIWWSVELFTM
;
A
#
# COMPACT_ATOMS: atom_id res chain seq x y z
N MET A 1 42.78 -39.63 -107.69
CA MET A 1 42.71 -38.38 -106.88
C MET A 1 41.40 -38.25 -106.09
N THR A 2 40.53 -39.27 -106.06
CA THR A 2 39.24 -39.24 -105.36
C THR A 2 39.24 -39.97 -104.02
N LEU A 3 40.05 -41.04 -103.88
CA LEU A 3 40.15 -41.80 -102.63
C LEU A 3 40.91 -41.05 -101.53
N SER A 4 42.00 -40.34 -101.84
CA SER A 4 42.79 -39.60 -100.85
C SER A 4 41.99 -38.46 -100.20
N PHE A 5 41.28 -37.66 -101.01
CA PHE A 5 40.43 -36.58 -100.51
C PHE A 5 39.28 -37.09 -99.62
N SER A 6 38.70 -38.24 -99.97
CA SER A 6 37.67 -38.88 -99.13
C SER A 6 38.22 -39.30 -97.78
N VAL A 7 39.45 -39.82 -97.73
CA VAL A 7 40.13 -40.21 -96.49
C VAL A 7 40.40 -38.98 -95.62
N ASP A 8 40.95 -37.90 -96.19
CA ASP A 8 41.25 -36.66 -95.47
C ASP A 8 39.97 -36.01 -94.88
N ALA A 9 38.88 -36.02 -95.64
CA ALA A 9 37.59 -35.50 -95.19
C ALA A 9 37.01 -36.34 -94.04
N THR A 10 37.10 -37.67 -94.12
CA THR A 10 36.66 -38.56 -93.03
C THR A 10 37.49 -38.41 -91.76
N GLU A 11 38.81 -38.23 -91.89
CA GLU A 11 39.70 -38.02 -90.75
C GLU A 11 39.42 -36.67 -90.05
N SER A 12 39.21 -35.61 -90.85
CA SER A 12 38.83 -34.29 -90.33
C SER A 12 37.49 -34.34 -89.58
N ALA A 13 36.48 -35.00 -90.16
CA ALA A 13 35.18 -35.19 -89.53
C ALA A 13 35.27 -36.01 -88.22
N LEU A 14 36.08 -37.07 -88.21
CA LEU A 14 36.34 -37.88 -87.01
C LEU A 14 37.02 -37.05 -85.91
N SER A 15 38.03 -36.26 -86.27
CA SER A 15 38.73 -35.35 -85.34
C SER A 15 37.78 -34.31 -84.74
N HIS A 16 36.91 -33.71 -85.58
CA HIS A 16 35.90 -32.76 -85.13
C HIS A 16 34.87 -33.42 -84.21
N SER A 17 34.36 -34.60 -84.56
CA SER A 17 33.45 -35.39 -83.72
C SER A 17 34.07 -35.68 -82.35
N LYS A 18 35.34 -36.07 -82.31
CA LYS A 18 36.07 -36.32 -81.05
C LYS A 18 36.22 -35.06 -80.19
N LYS A 19 36.54 -33.91 -80.80
CA LYS A 19 36.63 -32.62 -80.09
C LYS A 19 35.29 -32.21 -79.49
N THR A 20 34.21 -32.29 -80.28
CA THR A 20 32.85 -31.98 -79.83
C THR A 20 32.43 -32.92 -78.71
N HIS A 21 32.68 -34.22 -78.85
CA HIS A 21 32.39 -35.20 -77.79
C HIS A 21 33.14 -34.86 -76.50
N ASN A 22 34.45 -34.61 -76.55
CA ASN A 22 35.23 -34.22 -75.38
C ASN A 22 34.70 -32.94 -74.73
N SER A 23 34.31 -31.93 -75.53
CA SER A 23 33.73 -30.68 -75.01
C SER A 23 32.39 -30.90 -74.32
N VAL A 24 31.54 -31.78 -74.85
CA VAL A 24 30.25 -32.14 -74.24
C VAL A 24 30.48 -32.88 -72.93
N MET A 25 31.41 -33.85 -72.89
CA MET A 25 31.75 -34.58 -71.66
C MET A 25 32.31 -33.66 -70.57
N GLU A 26 33.13 -32.67 -70.93
CA GLU A 26 33.65 -31.66 -70.00
C GLU A 26 32.52 -30.79 -69.44
N MET A 27 31.63 -30.31 -70.30
CA MET A 27 30.47 -29.52 -69.91
C MET A 27 29.52 -30.31 -69.01
N GLU A 28 29.25 -31.58 -69.35
CA GLU A 28 28.45 -32.49 -68.52
C GLU A 28 29.07 -32.67 -67.13
N ARG A 29 30.38 -32.95 -67.05
CA ARG A 29 31.08 -33.05 -65.76
C ARG A 29 30.94 -31.77 -64.94
N ASN A 30 31.10 -30.61 -65.57
CA ASN A 30 30.97 -29.32 -64.89
C ASN A 30 29.53 -29.06 -64.39
N HIS A 31 28.51 -29.40 -65.19
CA HIS A 31 27.11 -29.29 -64.75
C HIS A 31 26.78 -30.25 -63.62
N VAL A 32 27.22 -31.50 -63.70
CA VAL A 32 27.02 -32.49 -62.62
C VAL A 32 27.67 -32.00 -61.33
N ASN A 33 28.90 -31.49 -61.38
CA ASN A 33 29.58 -30.93 -60.21
C ASN A 33 28.85 -29.69 -59.64
N ALA A 34 28.35 -28.80 -60.50
CA ALA A 34 27.62 -27.62 -60.07
C ALA A 34 26.28 -27.99 -59.40
N LEU A 35 25.56 -28.97 -59.96
CA LEU A 35 24.33 -29.51 -59.39
C LEU A 35 24.58 -30.21 -58.05
N ASP A 36 25.63 -31.03 -57.96
CA ASP A 36 26.01 -31.70 -56.71
C ASP A 36 26.32 -30.69 -55.60
N SER A 37 27.11 -29.65 -55.91
CA SER A 37 27.40 -28.56 -54.97
C SER A 37 26.13 -27.82 -54.52
N LEU A 38 25.20 -27.56 -55.44
CA LEU A 38 23.93 -26.90 -55.13
C LEU A 38 23.05 -27.77 -54.23
N VAL A 39 22.90 -29.06 -54.55
CA VAL A 39 22.10 -30.00 -53.75
C VAL A 39 22.69 -30.14 -52.35
N ARG A 40 24.01 -30.26 -52.23
CA ARG A 40 24.68 -30.34 -50.94
C ARG A 40 24.47 -29.06 -50.13
N SER A 41 24.68 -27.88 -50.72
CA SER A 41 24.45 -26.60 -50.04
C SER A 41 23.00 -26.42 -49.60
N ALA A 42 22.02 -26.84 -50.42
CA ALA A 42 20.61 -26.78 -50.07
C ALA A 42 20.26 -27.75 -48.94
N SER A 43 20.88 -28.93 -48.93
CA SER A 43 20.71 -29.94 -47.87
C SER A 43 21.29 -29.44 -46.54
N ASP A 44 22.54 -28.95 -46.56
CA ASP A 44 23.20 -28.36 -45.39
C ASP A 44 22.37 -27.18 -44.82
N SER A 45 21.83 -26.33 -45.70
CA SER A 45 20.97 -25.21 -45.29
C SER A 45 19.65 -25.67 -44.67
N ASN A 46 19.02 -26.73 -45.20
CA ASN A 46 17.79 -27.28 -44.66
C ASN A 46 18.02 -27.90 -43.28
N GLU A 47 19.11 -28.63 -43.09
CA GLU A 47 19.50 -29.19 -41.79
C GLU A 47 19.75 -28.07 -40.76
N HIS A 48 20.41 -26.99 -41.18
CA HIS A 48 20.63 -25.83 -40.31
C HIS A 48 19.32 -25.17 -39.88
N HIS A 49 18.40 -24.90 -40.83
CA HIS A 49 17.09 -24.32 -40.50
C HIS A 49 16.24 -25.24 -39.62
N ASP A 50 16.28 -26.56 -39.84
CA ASP A 50 15.57 -27.51 -38.98
C ASP A 50 16.10 -27.46 -37.53
N ALA A 51 17.42 -27.34 -37.35
CA ALA A 51 18.02 -27.16 -36.03
C ALA A 51 17.63 -25.82 -35.38
N GLU A 52 17.62 -24.72 -36.14
CA GLU A 52 17.21 -23.41 -35.64
C GLU A 52 15.72 -23.39 -35.24
N ILE A 53 14.84 -23.93 -36.08
CA ILE A 53 13.40 -24.03 -35.81
C ILE A 53 13.16 -24.86 -34.55
N LYS A 54 13.85 -25.99 -34.38
CA LYS A 54 13.76 -26.80 -33.16
C LYS A 54 14.18 -26.00 -31.93
N SER A 55 15.33 -25.32 -31.98
CA SER A 55 15.82 -24.48 -30.89
C SER A 55 14.85 -23.35 -30.51
N LEU A 56 14.32 -22.64 -31.52
CA LEU A 56 13.35 -21.56 -31.31
C LEU A 56 12.04 -22.10 -30.72
N ARG A 57 11.57 -23.25 -31.19
CA ARG A 57 10.36 -23.88 -30.64
C ARG A 57 10.57 -24.27 -29.18
N ASP A 58 11.69 -24.91 -28.85
CA ASP A 58 11.98 -25.35 -27.48
C ASP A 58 12.11 -24.14 -26.53
N THR A 59 12.70 -23.04 -27.01
CA THR A 59 12.78 -21.77 -26.27
C THR A 59 11.39 -21.17 -26.05
N ALA A 60 10.58 -21.09 -27.10
CA ALA A 60 9.22 -20.55 -27.02
C ALA A 60 8.31 -21.38 -26.10
N GLU A 61 8.45 -22.72 -26.12
CA GLU A 61 7.71 -23.62 -25.23
C GLU A 61 8.14 -23.42 -23.78
N HIS A 62 9.44 -23.33 -23.51
CA HIS A 62 9.96 -23.03 -22.17
C HIS A 62 9.46 -21.67 -21.66
N ASP A 63 9.50 -20.63 -22.48
CA ASP A 63 9.02 -19.30 -22.09
C ASP A 63 7.51 -19.28 -21.82
N ALA A 64 6.72 -20.00 -22.62
CA ALA A 64 5.29 -20.14 -22.39
C ALA A 64 4.98 -20.88 -21.08
N LEU A 65 5.71 -21.97 -20.79
CA LEU A 65 5.59 -22.71 -19.54
C LEU A 65 5.94 -21.83 -18.33
N LYS A 66 7.06 -21.10 -18.41
CA LYS A 66 7.48 -20.18 -17.36
C LYS A 66 6.46 -19.07 -17.12
N ALA A 67 5.95 -18.45 -18.19
CA ALA A 67 4.92 -17.43 -18.07
C ALA A 67 3.64 -17.99 -17.42
N SER A 68 3.25 -19.22 -17.75
CA SER A 68 2.12 -19.88 -17.12
C SER A 68 2.35 -20.16 -15.63
N GLU A 69 3.54 -20.58 -15.24
CA GLU A 69 3.92 -20.81 -13.83
C GLU A 69 3.91 -19.50 -13.04
N ASP A 70 4.47 -18.43 -13.60
CA ASP A 70 4.48 -17.10 -13.00
C ASP A 70 3.06 -16.56 -12.79
N ILE A 71 2.17 -16.75 -13.77
CA ILE A 71 0.75 -16.37 -13.67
C ILE A 71 0.05 -17.16 -12.56
N LEU A 72 0.23 -18.48 -12.50
CA LEU A 72 -0.36 -19.32 -11.46
C LEU A 72 0.09 -18.88 -10.07
N LYS A 73 1.39 -18.65 -9.90
CA LYS A 73 1.96 -18.18 -8.64
C LYS A 73 1.40 -16.82 -8.23
N HIS A 74 1.22 -15.91 -9.18
CA HIS A 74 0.60 -14.61 -8.91
C HIS A 74 -0.86 -14.78 -8.46
N ILE A 75 -1.64 -15.62 -9.14
CA ILE A 75 -3.04 -15.90 -8.76
C ILE A 75 -3.11 -16.47 -7.34
N ASP A 76 -2.25 -17.43 -6.99
CA ASP A 76 -2.22 -18.02 -5.66
C ASP A 76 -1.87 -16.97 -4.59
N CYS A 77 -0.83 -16.15 -4.82
CA CYS A 77 -0.45 -15.08 -3.90
C CYS A 77 -1.56 -14.05 -3.70
N THR A 78 -2.20 -13.59 -4.79
CA THR A 78 -3.34 -12.67 -4.70
C THR A 78 -4.53 -13.31 -3.98
N SER A 79 -4.82 -14.59 -4.24
CA SER A 79 -5.92 -15.29 -3.57
C SER A 79 -5.72 -15.39 -2.06
N GLU A 80 -4.51 -15.71 -1.61
CA GLU A 80 -4.21 -15.73 -0.18
C GLU A 80 -4.31 -14.34 0.45
N GLN A 81 -3.79 -13.30 -0.22
CA GLN A 81 -3.92 -11.93 0.24
C GLN A 81 -5.39 -11.48 0.33
N ASP A 82 -6.22 -11.84 -0.65
CA ASP A 82 -7.65 -11.53 -0.64
C ASP A 82 -8.36 -12.20 0.55
N LYS A 83 -8.02 -13.46 0.85
CA LYS A 83 -8.56 -14.17 2.02
C LYS A 83 -8.18 -13.46 3.33
N GLU A 84 -6.93 -13.03 3.46
CA GLU A 84 -6.46 -12.29 4.63
C GLU A 84 -7.21 -10.97 4.81
N VAL A 85 -7.34 -10.18 3.72
CA VAL A 85 -8.06 -8.90 3.74
C VAL A 85 -9.53 -9.10 4.08
N VAL A 86 -10.20 -10.07 3.45
CA VAL A 86 -11.61 -10.39 3.73
C VAL A 86 -11.79 -10.81 5.19
N SER A 87 -10.88 -11.64 5.72
CA SER A 87 -10.91 -12.04 7.13
C SER A 87 -10.76 -10.84 8.07
N ALA A 88 -9.79 -9.95 7.81
CA ALA A 88 -9.55 -8.77 8.63
C ALA A 88 -10.75 -7.78 8.62
N ILE A 89 -11.38 -7.59 7.45
CA ILE A 89 -12.60 -6.78 7.33
C ILE A 89 -13.73 -7.42 8.13
N LEU A 90 -13.95 -8.73 7.97
CA LEU A 90 -15.01 -9.45 8.68
C LEU A 90 -14.84 -9.36 10.20
N GLU A 91 -13.63 -9.55 10.71
CA GLU A 91 -13.33 -9.41 12.14
C GLU A 91 -13.57 -7.98 12.63
N THR A 92 -13.14 -6.98 11.86
CA THR A 92 -13.36 -5.56 12.18
C THR A 92 -14.85 -5.23 12.21
N THR A 93 -15.61 -5.63 11.20
CA THR A 93 -17.07 -5.42 11.14
C THR A 93 -17.77 -6.12 12.29
N LYS A 94 -17.36 -7.35 12.65
CA LYS A 94 -17.91 -8.07 13.80
C LYS A 94 -17.63 -7.35 15.12
N SER A 95 -16.42 -6.81 15.28
CA SER A 95 -16.05 -5.99 16.45
C SER A 95 -16.89 -4.71 16.53
N GLN A 96 -17.03 -4.00 15.41
CA GLN A 96 -17.86 -2.79 15.31
C GLN A 96 -19.34 -3.07 15.61
N ALA A 97 -19.88 -4.19 15.13
CA ALA A 97 -21.26 -4.60 15.42
C ALA A 97 -21.49 -4.80 16.94
N LYS A 98 -20.56 -5.47 17.63
CA LYS A 98 -20.62 -5.64 19.09
C LYS A 98 -20.54 -4.31 19.84
N ASN A 99 -19.68 -3.39 19.38
CA ASN A 99 -19.56 -2.07 19.99
C ASN A 99 -20.86 -1.27 19.84
N LEU A 100 -21.53 -1.35 18.68
CA LEU A 100 -22.82 -0.70 18.46
C LEU A 100 -23.93 -1.31 19.32
N GLU A 101 -23.94 -2.62 19.48
CA GLU A 101 -24.88 -3.33 20.36
C GLU A 101 -24.72 -2.86 21.82
N SER A 102 -23.48 -2.86 22.34
CA SER A 102 -23.18 -2.34 23.68
C SER A 102 -23.59 -0.87 23.84
N LEU A 103 -23.29 -0.02 22.86
CA LEU A 103 -23.66 1.40 22.90
C LEU A 103 -25.19 1.57 22.96
N HIS A 104 -25.91 0.79 22.17
CA HIS A 104 -27.37 0.82 22.16
C HIS A 104 -27.97 0.38 23.51
N GLU A 105 -27.46 -0.71 24.09
CA GLU A 105 -27.88 -1.19 25.41
C GLU A 105 -27.60 -0.17 26.51
N ASP A 106 -26.40 0.43 26.51
CA ASP A 106 -26.00 1.44 27.47
C ASP A 106 -26.87 2.70 27.37
N HIS A 107 -27.11 3.16 26.15
CA HIS A 107 -28.00 4.30 25.89
C HIS A 107 -29.43 4.02 26.36
N ALA A 108 -29.98 2.84 26.04
CA ALA A 108 -31.31 2.44 26.48
C ALA A 108 -31.40 2.41 28.02
N ARG A 109 -30.39 1.83 28.69
CA ARG A 109 -30.30 1.78 30.15
C ARG A 109 -30.23 3.17 30.77
N GLN A 110 -29.39 4.05 30.22
CA GLN A 110 -29.22 5.40 30.71
C GLN A 110 -30.49 6.24 30.50
N SER A 111 -31.13 6.13 29.35
CA SER A 111 -32.40 6.79 29.05
C SER A 111 -33.50 6.36 30.05
N ALA A 112 -33.64 5.07 30.30
CA ALA A 112 -34.59 4.54 31.30
C ALA A 112 -34.29 5.06 32.72
N SER A 113 -33.00 5.12 33.10
CA SER A 113 -32.58 5.67 34.40
C SER A 113 -32.93 7.15 34.55
N ILE A 114 -32.70 7.95 33.51
CA ILE A 114 -33.08 9.37 33.48
C ILE A 114 -34.59 9.52 33.60
N GLN A 115 -35.36 8.74 32.84
CA GLN A 115 -36.82 8.76 32.88
C GLN A 115 -37.34 8.42 34.27
N GLN A 116 -36.81 7.36 34.90
CA GLN A 116 -37.18 6.95 36.25
C GLN A 116 -36.85 8.05 37.27
N LYS A 117 -35.65 8.62 37.20
CA LYS A 117 -35.22 9.68 38.12
C LYS A 117 -36.05 10.95 37.97
N ALA A 118 -36.43 11.31 36.74
CA ALA A 118 -37.33 12.41 36.47
C ALA A 118 -38.72 12.14 37.08
N HIS A 119 -39.27 10.95 36.84
CA HIS A 119 -40.52 10.50 37.44
C HIS A 119 -40.47 10.59 38.97
N ASP A 120 -39.48 10.00 39.62
CA ASP A 120 -39.35 10.00 41.08
C ASP A 120 -39.22 11.43 41.64
N THR A 121 -38.44 12.29 40.97
CA THR A 121 -38.24 13.67 41.43
C THR A 121 -39.54 14.47 41.36
N PHE A 122 -40.24 14.43 40.22
CA PHE A 122 -41.47 15.21 40.05
C PHE A 122 -42.64 14.63 40.84
N TYR A 123 -42.81 13.31 40.88
CA TYR A 123 -43.95 12.68 41.53
C TYR A 123 -43.77 12.39 43.02
N GLN A 124 -42.55 12.22 43.54
CA GLN A 124 -42.36 11.95 44.97
C GLN A 124 -41.89 13.17 45.76
N LYS A 125 -41.14 14.09 45.12
CA LYS A 125 -40.44 15.17 45.83
C LYS A 125 -41.02 16.57 45.58
N TYR A 126 -41.66 16.75 44.43
CA TYR A 126 -42.27 18.00 44.00
C TYR A 126 -43.75 17.81 43.62
N MET A 127 -44.46 16.86 44.23
CA MET A 127 -45.92 16.93 44.20
C MET A 127 -46.33 18.24 44.85
N ASP A 128 -47.19 18.97 44.13
CA ASP A 128 -47.60 20.33 44.46
C ASP A 128 -47.91 20.45 45.94
N TYR A 129 -47.38 21.51 46.57
CA TYR A 129 -47.89 21.95 47.86
C TYR A 129 -49.41 21.94 47.76
N GLU A 130 -50.07 21.15 48.63
CA GLU A 130 -51.51 21.26 48.74
C GLU A 130 -51.82 22.74 49.03
N PRO A 131 -52.72 23.39 48.28
CA PRO A 131 -53.00 24.80 48.49
C PRO A 131 -53.55 24.99 49.90
N SER A 132 -52.69 25.30 50.90
CA SER A 132 -53.15 25.47 52.28
C SER A 132 -53.96 26.75 52.46
N GLY A 133 -54.02 27.60 51.44
CA GLY A 133 -54.69 28.90 51.48
C GLY A 133 -53.90 29.95 52.27
N ASP A 134 -52.76 29.58 52.86
CA ASP A 134 -51.95 30.48 53.66
C ASP A 134 -50.92 31.23 52.80
N THR A 135 -50.69 32.50 53.12
CA THR A 135 -49.67 33.31 52.45
C THR A 135 -48.28 32.76 52.84
N PRO A 136 -47.37 32.44 51.89
CA PRO A 136 -46.03 31.98 52.22
C PRO A 136 -45.31 32.99 53.13
N ILE A 137 -44.94 32.55 54.33
CA ILE A 137 -44.25 33.38 55.32
C ILE A 137 -42.77 33.43 54.90
N ARG A 138 -42.13 34.61 54.99
CA ARG A 138 -40.68 34.74 54.77
C ARG A 138 -39.95 33.79 55.72
N MET A 139 -39.21 32.83 55.16
CA MET A 139 -38.26 32.02 55.93
C MET A 139 -37.07 32.92 56.28
N ASP A 140 -36.75 33.05 57.56
CA ASP A 140 -35.54 33.74 57.99
C ASP A 140 -34.33 32.95 57.50
N THR A 141 -33.59 33.52 56.55
CA THR A 141 -32.38 32.90 56.03
C THR A 141 -31.26 33.03 57.06
N ASP A 142 -30.67 31.91 57.47
CA ASP A 142 -29.51 31.88 58.36
C ASP A 142 -28.26 32.34 57.62
N VAL A 143 -28.12 33.66 57.49
CA VAL A 143 -26.93 34.29 56.91
C VAL A 143 -25.92 34.52 58.04
N PRO A 144 -24.68 34.01 57.92
CA PRO A 144 -23.69 34.12 58.98
C PRO A 144 -23.43 35.59 59.33
N SER A 145 -23.35 35.87 60.63
CA SER A 145 -23.14 37.23 61.15
C SER A 145 -21.80 37.80 60.66
N LYS A 146 -21.70 39.13 60.61
CA LYS A 146 -20.44 39.82 60.28
C LYS A 146 -19.26 39.31 61.12
N VAL A 147 -19.50 39.02 62.40
CA VAL A 147 -18.48 38.49 63.31
C VAL A 147 -17.98 37.13 62.83
N THR A 148 -18.89 36.24 62.44
CA THR A 148 -18.56 34.92 61.89
C THR A 148 -17.72 35.05 60.61
N ILE A 149 -18.08 35.99 59.74
CA ILE A 149 -17.34 36.25 58.49
C ILE A 149 -15.94 36.80 58.79
N GLU A 150 -15.81 37.72 59.76
CA GLU A 150 -14.53 38.29 60.14
C GLU A 150 -13.60 37.28 60.83
N SER A 151 -14.14 36.34 61.61
CA SER A 151 -13.36 35.24 62.20
C SER A 151 -12.79 34.26 61.17
N LEU A 152 -13.40 34.17 59.99
CA LEU A 152 -12.91 33.33 58.88
C LEU A 152 -11.87 34.04 58.01
N ARG A 153 -11.58 35.32 58.28
CA ARG A 153 -10.57 36.05 57.51
C ARG A 153 -9.19 35.48 57.83
N ALA A 154 -8.42 35.17 56.79
CA ALA A 154 -7.02 34.82 56.97
C ALA A 154 -6.25 35.94 57.67
N MET A 155 -5.16 35.59 58.36
CA MET A 155 -4.26 36.56 58.97
C MET A 155 -3.73 37.57 57.94
N PRO A 156 -3.38 38.80 58.35
CA PRO A 156 -2.80 39.80 57.46
C PRO A 156 -1.59 39.23 56.69
N MET A 157 -1.46 39.64 55.43
CA MET A 157 -0.44 39.12 54.51
C MET A 157 0.97 39.29 55.07
N GLU A 158 1.20 40.38 55.79
CA GLU A 158 2.47 40.73 56.41
C GLU A 158 2.90 39.67 57.42
N ASN A 159 1.96 39.19 58.25
CA ASN A 159 2.21 38.15 59.24
C ASN A 159 2.44 36.79 58.57
N LEU A 160 1.69 36.48 57.50
CA LEU A 160 1.89 35.26 56.74
C LEU A 160 3.29 35.24 56.07
N LEU A 161 3.74 36.38 55.56
CA LEU A 161 5.08 36.52 54.97
C LEU A 161 6.20 36.43 56.02
N GLU A 162 5.96 36.95 57.22
CA GLU A 162 6.91 36.84 58.34
C GLU A 162 7.04 35.40 58.82
N GLU A 163 5.92 34.72 59.09
CA GLU A 163 5.88 33.31 59.49
C GLU A 163 6.52 32.42 58.42
N PHE A 164 6.29 32.70 57.13
CA PHE A 164 6.95 31.99 56.03
C PHE A 164 8.47 32.21 56.05
N ARG A 165 8.96 33.45 56.25
CA ARG A 165 10.40 33.73 56.33
C ARG A 165 11.06 33.03 57.52
N GLU A 166 10.42 33.05 58.69
CA GLU A 166 10.94 32.43 59.90
C GLU A 166 11.02 30.90 59.76
N ASN A 167 9.98 30.28 59.21
CA ASN A 167 9.92 28.82 59.01
C ASN A 167 10.75 28.33 57.80
N HIS A 168 11.18 29.23 56.91
CA HIS A 168 11.99 28.91 55.73
C HIS A 168 13.27 29.75 55.67
N SER A 169 14.06 29.71 56.75
CA SER A 169 15.38 30.32 56.83
C SER A 169 16.26 29.88 55.65
N PHE A 170 16.60 30.83 54.76
CA PHE A 170 17.34 30.59 53.52
C PHE A 170 18.85 30.45 53.79
N GLU A 171 19.26 29.37 54.45
CA GLU A 171 20.67 29.02 54.62
C GLU A 171 20.98 27.74 53.83
N SER A 172 21.01 27.86 52.50
CA SER A 172 21.63 26.91 51.58
C SER A 172 21.46 27.37 50.13
N LEU A 173 22.10 28.49 49.76
CA LEU A 173 22.27 28.82 48.33
C LEU A 173 23.68 29.33 48.02
N SER A 174 24.65 28.45 48.27
CA SER A 174 25.96 28.45 47.58
C SER A 174 26.32 27.00 47.27
N GLY A 175 25.80 26.48 46.16
CA GLY A 175 26.06 25.09 45.76
C GLY A 175 25.28 24.62 44.54
N LYS A 176 25.78 24.97 43.35
CA LYS A 176 25.60 24.24 42.07
C LYS A 176 24.19 24.20 41.42
N LYS A 177 24.06 25.07 40.41
CA LYS A 177 23.79 24.69 39.00
C LYS A 177 22.72 23.60 38.74
N SER A 178 21.51 24.02 38.36
CA SER A 178 20.86 23.62 37.09
C SER A 178 19.57 24.40 36.88
N LYS A 179 19.63 25.39 35.97
CA LYS A 179 18.45 25.96 35.31
C LYS A 179 17.82 24.85 34.47
N SER A 180 16.63 24.37 34.85
CA SER A 180 15.67 23.87 33.87
C SER A 180 14.43 24.75 33.98
N SER A 181 14.34 25.68 33.03
CA SER A 181 13.13 26.48 32.81
C SER A 181 12.17 25.62 31.98
N PRO A 182 10.90 25.42 32.37
CA PRO A 182 9.92 24.83 31.47
C PRO A 182 9.64 25.86 30.36
N ALA A 183 9.94 25.51 29.11
CA ALA A 183 9.59 26.34 27.97
C ALA A 183 8.05 26.45 27.85
N PRO A 184 7.52 27.60 27.40
CA PRO A 184 6.10 27.73 27.08
C PRO A 184 5.76 26.82 25.90
N ARG A 185 4.68 26.04 26.02
CA ARG A 185 4.16 25.20 24.93
C ARG A 185 3.74 26.08 23.74
N PRO A 186 4.19 25.81 22.50
CA PRO A 186 3.70 26.51 21.32
C PRO A 186 2.28 26.02 20.94
N PRO A 187 1.47 26.87 20.28
CA PRO A 187 0.10 26.53 19.92
C PRO A 187 0.03 25.49 18.79
N LEU A 188 -0.99 24.62 18.87
CA LEU A 188 -1.41 23.66 17.84
C LEU A 188 -1.94 24.41 16.60
N ALA A 189 -1.05 24.82 15.70
CA ALA A 189 -1.40 25.14 14.31
C ALA A 189 -0.13 25.30 13.46
N GLN A 190 0.36 24.19 12.91
CA GLN A 190 1.14 24.20 11.67
C GLN A 190 1.11 22.78 11.09
N ILE A 191 0.18 22.54 10.17
CA ILE A 191 0.24 21.37 9.30
C ILE A 191 1.40 21.63 8.35
N ASP A 192 2.41 20.78 8.41
CA ASP A 192 3.59 20.84 7.57
C ASP A 192 3.17 20.62 6.10
N ASN A 193 3.53 21.58 5.22
CA ASN A 193 3.23 21.52 3.79
C ASN A 193 3.80 20.26 3.13
N ALA A 194 4.84 19.66 3.71
CA ALA A 194 5.40 18.39 3.25
C ALA A 194 4.43 17.21 3.43
N VAL A 195 3.58 17.22 4.46
CA VAL A 195 2.55 16.20 4.69
C VAL A 195 1.41 16.35 3.71
N VAL A 196 1.01 17.60 3.42
CA VAL A 196 -0.03 17.90 2.41
C VAL A 196 0.45 17.48 1.02
N GLN A 197 1.71 17.73 0.67
CA GLN A 197 2.26 17.27 -0.61
C GLN A 197 2.35 15.75 -0.69
N ARG A 198 2.72 15.03 0.37
CA ARG A 198 2.73 13.55 0.34
C ARG A 198 1.34 12.94 0.14
N ILE A 199 0.31 13.54 0.74
CA ILE A 199 -1.08 13.10 0.55
C ILE A 199 -1.53 13.40 -0.88
N TRP A 200 -1.19 14.58 -1.42
CA TRP A 200 -1.54 14.94 -2.80
C TRP A 200 -0.94 13.98 -3.83
N TRP A 201 0.36 13.68 -3.71
CA TRP A 201 1.05 12.76 -4.63
C TRP A 201 0.51 11.32 -4.54
N SER A 202 0.00 10.89 -3.39
CA SER A 202 -0.58 9.55 -3.23
C SER A 202 -1.96 9.42 -3.88
N VAL A 203 -2.71 10.51 -3.99
CA VAL A 203 -4.02 10.53 -4.66
C VAL A 203 -3.84 10.53 -6.18
N GLU A 204 -2.86 11.26 -6.71
CA GLU A 204 -2.61 11.38 -8.16
C GLU A 204 -2.10 10.05 -8.77
N LEU A 205 -1.34 9.26 -8.01
CA LEU A 205 -0.87 7.92 -8.40
C LEU A 205 -1.97 6.85 -8.42
N PHE A 206 -3.13 7.09 -7.79
CA PHE A 206 -4.24 6.14 -7.73
C PHE A 206 -5.31 6.41 -8.81
N THR A 207 -5.12 7.48 -9.60
CA THR A 207 -6.05 7.92 -10.67
C THR A 207 -5.48 7.77 -12.09
N MET A 208 -4.33 7.12 -12.27
CA MET A 208 -3.84 6.63 -13.56
C MET A 208 -3.99 5.10 -13.63
#